data_AF-A0A526VB12-F1
#
_entry.id   AF-A0A526VB12-F1
#
_cell.length_a   1.000
_cell.length_b   1.000
_cell.length_c   1.000
_cell.angle_alpha   90.00
_cell.angle_beta   90.00
_cell.angle_gamma   90.00
#
_symmetry.space_group_name_H-M   'P 1'
#
loop_
_entity.id
_entity.type
_entity.pdbx_description
1 polymer ?
#
loop_
_entity_poly.entity_id
_entity_poly.type
_entity_poly.pdbx_seq_one_letter_code
_entity_poly.pdbx_strand_id
1 'polypeptide(L)' 'MTERPILMFDSGIGGLTVLREARVLMPDRRFIYVADDAAFPY' A
#
# COMPACT_ATOMS: atom_id res chain seq x y z
N MET A 1 15.88 -16.17 -4.82
CA MET A 1 15.12 -15.75 -3.61
C MET A 1 13.78 -15.23 -4.08
N THR A 2 12.66 -15.74 -3.57
CA THR A 2 11.33 -15.23 -3.93
C THR A 2 11.14 -13.83 -3.36
N GLU A 3 11.00 -12.83 -4.22
CA GLU A 3 10.68 -11.47 -3.77
C GLU A 3 9.28 -11.42 -3.16
N ARG A 4 9.25 -11.12 -1.87
CA ARG A 4 7.99 -10.95 -1.11
C ARG A 4 7.43 -9.55 -1.38
N PRO A 5 6.09 -9.42 -1.45
CA PRO A 5 5.47 -8.12 -1.66
C PRO A 5 5.67 -7.22 -0.43
N ILE A 6 5.67 -5.90 -0.67
CA ILE A 6 5.61 -4.87 0.35
C ILE A 6 4.15 -4.71 0.77
N LEU A 7 3.86 -4.85 2.07
CA LEU A 7 2.54 -4.56 2.62
C LEU A 7 2.46 -3.07 2.98
N MET A 8 1.40 -2.42 2.51
CA MET A 8 1.07 -1.05 2.84
C MET A 8 -0.30 -1.06 3.52
N PHE A 9 -0.35 -0.54 4.75
CA PHE A 9 -1.55 -0.53 5.58
C PHE A 9 -1.96 0.91 5.83
N ASP A 10 -3.25 1.20 5.67
CA ASP A 10 -3.86 2.50 5.93
C ASP A 10 -5.25 2.33 6.54
N SER A 11 -5.78 3.39 7.16
CA SER A 11 -7.15 3.47 7.67
C SER A 11 -8.22 3.54 6.57
N GLY A 12 -7.85 3.80 5.31
CA GLY A 12 -8.82 3.97 4.24
C GLY A 12 -8.18 4.02 2.85
N ILE A 13 -8.81 4.79 1.94
CA ILE A 13 -8.36 4.92 0.55
C ILE A 13 -7.35 6.06 0.32
N GLY A 14 -7.12 6.92 1.32
CA GLY A 14 -6.22 8.07 1.22
C GLY A 14 -4.78 7.68 0.89
N GLY A 15 -4.30 6.59 1.48
CA GLY A 15 -2.97 6.01 1.27
C GLY A 15 -2.71 5.49 -0.15
N LEU A 16 -3.72 5.36 -1.01
CA LEU A 16 -3.53 5.02 -2.43
C LEU A 16 -2.68 6.07 -3.17
N THR A 17 -2.70 7.32 -2.72
CA THR A 17 -1.84 8.38 -3.27
C THR A 17 -0.36 8.09 -3.02
N VAL A 18 -0.03 7.57 -1.83
CA VAL A 18 1.34 7.16 -1.48
C VAL A 18 1.73 5.88 -2.23
N LEU A 19 0.81 4.91 -2.35
CA LEU A 19 1.04 3.69 -3.14
C LEU A 19 1.36 4.01 -4.60
N ARG A 20 0.70 5.02 -5.19
CA ARG A 20 0.96 5.48 -6.55
C ARG A 20 2.42 5.91 -6.72
N GLU A 21 2.91 6.79 -5.85
CA GLU A 21 4.29 7.28 -5.92
C GLU A 21 5.30 6.16 -5.62
N ALA A 22 4.98 5.26 -4.68
CA ALA A 22 5.81 4.09 -4.40
C ALA A 22 6.00 3.18 -5.63
N ARG A 23 4.96 2.98 -6.43
CA ARG A 23 5.03 2.22 -7.69
C ARG A 23 5.85 2.91 -8.78
N VAL A 24 5.89 4.25 -8.79
CA VAL A 24 6.74 5.01 -9.72
C VAL A 24 8.22 4.86 -9.35
N LEU A 25 8.55 4.96 -8.06
CA LEU A 25 9.93 4.89 -7.57
C LEU A 25 10.50 3.46 -7.54
N MET A 26 9.64 2.45 -7.36
CA MET A 26 10.03 1.04 -7.23
C MET A 26 9.19 0.16 -8.17
N PRO A 27 9.35 0.31 -9.50
CA PRO A 27 8.50 -0.35 -10.49
C PRO A 27 8.57 -1.88 -10.44
N ASP A 28 9.70 -2.44 -10.01
CA ASP A 28 9.91 -3.89 -9.93
C ASP A 28 9.31 -4.51 -8.66
N ARG A 29 8.85 -3.69 -7.70
CA ARG A 29 8.30 -4.19 -6.43
C ARG A 29 6.81 -4.44 -6.53
N ARG A 30 6.40 -5.60 -6.01
CA ARG A 30 4.98 -5.92 -5.78
C ARG A 30 4.50 -5.33 -4.46
N PHE A 31 3.29 -4.78 -4.47
CA PHE A 31 2.65 -4.20 -3.30
C PHE A 31 1.33 -4.91 -3.01
N ILE A 32 1.03 -5.08 -1.72
CA ILE A 32 -0.29 -5.41 -1.21
C ILE A 32 -0.74 -4.21 -0.40
N TYR A 33 -1.92 -3.66 -0.70
CA TYR A 33 -2.52 -2.57 0.06
C TYR A 33 -3.69 -3.12 0.87
N VAL A 34 -3.73 -2.78 2.15
CA VAL A 34 -4.81 -3.17 3.06
C VAL A 34 -5.35 -1.89 3.69
N ALA A 35 -6.66 -1.67 3.54
CA ALA A 35 -7.39 -0.60 4.19
C ALA A 35 -8.18 -1.16 5.37
N ASP A 36 -8.03 -0.59 6.56
CA ASP A 36 -8.90 -0.84 7.72
C ASP A 36 -10.09 0.13 7.73
N ASP A 37 -11.04 -0.14 6.84
CA ASP A 37 -12.27 0.64 6.70
C ASP A 37 -13.17 0.53 7.95
N ALA A 38 -13.06 -0.57 8.71
CA ALA A 38 -13.94 -0.85 9.85
C ALA A 38 -13.66 0.06 11.06
N ALA A 39 -12.44 0.59 11.18
CA ALA A 39 -12.05 1.50 12.25
C ALA A 39 -11.91 2.96 11.78
N PHE A 40 -12.43 3.29 10.60
CA PHE A 40 -12.36 4.64 10.05
C PHE A 40 -13.41 5.58 10.68
N PRO A 41 -13.07 6.84 11.01
CA PRO A 41 -11.74 7.44 11.02
C PRO A 41 -10.99 7.14 12.34
N TYR A 42 -9.65 7.09 12.27
CA TYR A 42 -8.79 7.11 13.46
C TYR A 42 -8.65 8.53 14.04
#